data_AF-A0A6J7RAG7-F1
#
_entry.id   AF-A0A6J7RAG7-F1
#
_cell.length_a   1.000
_cell.length_b   1.000
_cell.length_c   1.000
_cell.angle_alpha   90.00
_cell.angle_beta   90.00
_cell.angle_gamma   90.00
#
_symmetry.space_group_name_H-M   'P 1'
#
loop_
_entity.id
_entity.type
_entity.pdbx_description
1 polymer ?
#
loop_
_entity_poly.entity_id
_entity_poly.type
_entity_poly.pdbx_seq_one_letter_code
_entity_poly.pdbx_strand_id
1 'polypeptide(L)' 'MMPPPSDAQASGASIDPALWDLLACPCPDHGAVTLDSDTGEICCTVCGLRFPIRDGIPVMLLDEARRG' A
#
# COMPACT_ATOMS: atom_id res chain seq x y z
N MET A 1 -0.03 -26.27 -21.12
CA MET A 1 0.55 -25.99 -19.80
C MET A 1 0.87 -24.51 -19.79
N MET A 2 0.05 -23.69 -19.14
CA MET A 2 0.33 -22.25 -19.04
C MET A 2 1.51 -22.06 -18.08
N PRO A 3 2.48 -21.17 -18.38
CA PRO A 3 3.49 -20.81 -17.39
C PRO A 3 2.80 -20.23 -16.15
N PRO A 4 3.28 -20.50 -14.93
CA PRO A 4 2.82 -19.76 -13.75
C PRO A 4 3.15 -18.27 -13.95
N PRO A 5 2.33 -17.33 -13.43
CA PRO A 5 2.72 -15.93 -13.40
C PRO A 5 4.03 -15.84 -12.60
N SER A 6 5.13 -15.64 -13.32
CA SER A 6 6.47 -15.55 -12.75
C SER A 6 6.74 -14.13 -12.25
N ASP A 7 5.82 -13.61 -11.42
CA ASP A 7 5.99 -12.36 -10.66
C ASP A 7 6.13 -12.64 -9.16
N ALA A 8 6.37 -13.89 -8.77
CA ALA A 8 6.73 -14.28 -7.41
C ALA A 8 8.21 -13.98 -7.08
N GLN A 9 8.72 -12.83 -7.51
CA GLN A 9 9.99 -12.29 -7.03
C GLN A 9 9.72 -10.99 -6.28
N ALA A 10 9.03 -11.11 -5.14
CA ALA A 10 9.06 -10.11 -4.06
C ALA A 10 10.45 -10.13 -3.42
N SER A 11 11.46 -9.72 -4.20
CA SER A 11 12.83 -9.57 -3.75
C SER A 11 12.94 -8.22 -3.04
N GLY A 12 12.79 -8.22 -1.71
CA GLY A 12 13.40 -7.27 -0.79
C GLY A 12 13.12 -5.77 -1.00
N ALA A 13 12.23 -5.25 -0.14
CA ALA A 13 12.27 -3.90 0.45
C ALA A 13 11.82 -2.66 -0.37
N SER A 14 11.35 -2.79 -1.60
CA SER A 14 10.72 -1.63 -2.28
C SER A 14 9.61 -2.05 -3.24
N ILE A 15 8.41 -1.50 -3.03
CA ILE A 15 7.30 -1.58 -3.98
C ILE A 15 7.75 -0.91 -5.29
N ASP A 16 7.50 -1.57 -6.42
CA ASP A 16 7.82 -1.00 -7.74
C ASP A 16 7.11 0.35 -7.92
N PRO A 17 7.79 1.42 -8.39
CA PRO A 17 7.19 2.74 -8.54
C PRO A 17 5.90 2.75 -9.38
N ALA A 18 5.83 1.91 -10.42
CA ALA A 18 4.63 1.81 -11.25
C ALA A 18 3.48 1.13 -10.49
N LEU A 19 3.78 0.20 -9.59
CA LEU A 19 2.79 -0.41 -8.70
C LEU A 19 2.33 0.57 -7.62
N TRP A 20 3.22 1.43 -7.14
CA TRP A 20 2.89 2.49 -6.19
C TRP A 20 1.90 3.49 -6.79
N ASP A 21 2.11 3.89 -8.05
CA ASP A 21 1.21 4.79 -8.78
C ASP A 21 -0.20 4.19 -9.02
N LEU A 22 -0.30 2.86 -9.02
CA LEU A 22 -1.57 2.12 -9.09
C LEU A 22 -2.23 1.89 -7.73
N LEU A 23 -1.51 2.12 -6.63
CA LEU A 23 -1.99 1.88 -5.28
C LEU A 23 -2.96 3.00 -4.88
N ALA A 24 -4.22 2.63 -4.61
CA ALA A 24 -5.25 3.56 -4.18
C ALA A 24 -5.81 3.17 -2.81
N CYS A 25 -6.38 4.15 -2.11
CA CYS A 25 -7.05 3.90 -0.83
C CYS A 25 -8.21 2.88 -1.00
N PRO A 26 -8.40 1.94 -0.06
CA PRO A 26 -9.52 1.00 -0.07
C PRO A 26 -10.87 1.66 0.29
N CYS A 27 -10.87 2.94 0.68
CA CYS A 27 -12.10 3.70 0.87
C CYS A 27 -12.85 3.90 -0.46
N PRO A 28 -14.16 4.15 -0.42
CA PRO A 28 -14.97 4.38 -1.62
C PRO A 28 -14.46 5.50 -2.54
N ASP A 29 -13.77 6.50 -1.98
CA ASP A 29 -13.21 7.62 -2.75
C ASP A 29 -11.96 7.24 -3.57
N HIS A 30 -11.34 6.09 -3.29
CA HIS A 30 -10.14 5.59 -3.97
C HIS A 30 -9.03 6.64 -4.15
N GLY A 31 -8.85 7.48 -3.12
CA GLY A 31 -7.90 8.58 -3.14
C GLY A 31 -6.44 8.11 -3.23
N ALA A 32 -5.58 9.01 -3.70
CA ALA A 32 -4.13 8.79 -3.75
C ALA A 32 -3.56 8.54 -2.35
N VAL A 33 -2.49 7.74 -2.30
CA VAL A 33 -1.80 7.38 -1.06
C VAL A 33 -0.32 7.74 -1.12
N THR A 34 0.25 8.09 0.03
CA THR A 34 1.65 8.53 0.17
C THR A 34 2.31 7.80 1.32
N LEU A 35 3.58 7.42 1.16
CA LEU A 35 4.36 6.82 2.24
C LEU A 35 4.82 7.92 3.18
N ASP A 36 4.50 7.78 4.45
CA ASP A 36 5.00 8.63 5.52
C ASP A 36 6.37 8.11 5.95
N SER A 37 7.42 8.89 5.67
CA SER A 37 8.81 8.51 5.95
C SER A 37 9.15 8.47 7.44
N ASP A 38 8.38 9.14 8.28
CA ASP A 38 8.64 9.24 9.72
C ASP A 38 8.07 8.02 10.47
N THR A 39 6.90 7.55 10.02
CA THR A 39 6.16 6.45 10.65
C THR A 39 6.24 5.12 9.89
N GLY A 40 6.63 5.14 8.61
CA GLY A 40 6.60 3.97 7.74
C GLY A 40 5.18 3.49 7.42
N GLU A 41 4.20 4.37 7.52
CA GLU A 41 2.78 4.10 7.23
C GLU A 41 2.38 4.68 5.87
N ILE A 42 1.31 4.16 5.28
CA ILE A 42 0.70 4.71 4.08
C ILE A 42 -0.44 5.63 4.47
N CYS A 43 -0.37 6.91 4.13
CA CYS A 43 -1.40 7.90 4.39
C CYS A 43 -2.23 8.18 3.14
N CYS A 44 -3.56 8.17 3.25
CA CYS A 44 -4.43 8.66 2.17
C CYS A 44 -4.62 10.17 2.24
N THR A 45 -4.41 10.86 1.13
CA THR A 45 -4.53 12.33 1.04
C THR A 45 -5.97 12.83 1.03
N VAL A 46 -6.95 11.93 0.85
CA VAL A 46 -8.38 12.27 0.75
C VAL A 46 -9.10 12.00 2.07
N CYS A 47 -9.01 10.77 2.60
CA CYS A 47 -9.74 10.38 3.81
C CYS A 47 -8.93 10.56 5.11
N GLY A 48 -7.61 10.81 5.02
CA GLY A 48 -6.73 10.99 6.18
C GLY A 48 -6.45 9.71 6.98
N LEU A 49 -6.81 8.55 6.46
CA LEU A 49 -6.48 7.26 7.08
C LEU A 49 -5.02 6.89 6.84
N ARG A 50 -4.44 6.26 7.85
CA ARG A 50 -3.06 5.76 7.88
C ARG A 50 -3.10 4.24 7.98
N PHE A 51 -2.42 3.58 7.06
CA PHE A 51 -2.37 2.12 6.92
C PHE A 51 -0.96 1.63 7.29
N PRO A 52 -0.83 0.64 8.19
CA PRO A 52 0.47 0.14 8.61
C PRO A 52 1.11 -0.74 7.53
N ILE A 53 2.44 -0.80 7.52
CA ILE A 53 3.21 -1.76 6.75
C ILE A 53 3.74 -2.84 7.71
N ARG A 54 3.44 -4.11 7.43
CA ARG A 54 3.90 -5.25 8.24
C ARG A 54 4.69 -6.20 7.36
N ASP A 55 5.92 -6.53 7.78
CA ASP A 55 6.83 -7.39 7.01
C ASP A 55 7.08 -6.92 5.56
N GLY A 56 7.04 -5.60 5.33
CA GLY A 56 7.16 -4.99 4.00
C GLY A 56 5.89 -5.05 3.15
N ILE A 57 4.78 -5.53 3.72
CA ILE A 57 3.47 -5.64 3.04
C ILE A 57 2.53 -4.54 3.57
N PRO A 58 1.99 -3.67 2.69
CA PRO A 58 0.95 -2.72 3.05
C PRO A 58 -0.34 -3.40 3.51
N VAL A 59 -0.82 -3.06 4.70
CA VAL A 59 -2.10 -3.57 5.22
C VAL A 59 -3.21 -2.57 4.91
N MET A 60 -3.79 -2.68 3.71
CA MET A 60 -4.88 -1.81 3.22
C MET A 60 -6.26 -2.25 3.74
N LEU A 61 -6.38 -2.46 5.05
CA LEU A 61 -7.63 -2.87 5.71
C LEU A 61 -8.21 -1.69 6.51
N LEU A 62 -9.49 -1.39 6.30
CA LEU A 62 -10.17 -0.28 6.98
C LEU A 62 -10.22 -0.47 8.51
N ASP A 63 -10.34 -1.70 8.98
CA ASP A 63 -10.40 -2.02 10.41
C ASP A 63 -9.05 -1.85 11.13
N GLU A 64 -7.95 -1.94 10.37
CA GLU A 64 -6.60 -1.72 10.90
C GLU A 64 -6.11 -0.28 10.69
N ALA A 65 -6.82 0.49 9.87
CA ALA A 65 -6.47 1.87 9.57
C ALA A 65 -6.64 2.76 10.81
N ARG A 66 -5.71 3.70 10.96
CA ARG A 66 -5.72 4.69 12.03
C ARG A 66 -6.07 6.06 11.44
N ARG A 67 -6.83 6.86 12.18
CA ARG A 67 -7.00 8.28 11.82
C ARG A 67 -5.76 9.04 12.27
N GLY A 68 -5.18 9.80 11.34
CA GLY A 68 -4.13 10.78 11.63
C GLY A 68 -4.65 12.02 12.32
#